data_AF-A0A815N7I5-F1
#
_entry.id   AF-A0A815N7I5-F1
#
_cell.length_a   1.000
_cell.length_b   1.000
_cell.length_c   1.000
_cell.angle_alpha   90.00
_cell.angle_beta   90.00
_cell.angle_gamma   90.00
#
_symmetry.space_group_name_H-M   'P 1'
#
loop_
_entity.id
_entity.type
_entity.pdbx_description
1 polymer ?
#
loop_
_entity_poly.entity_id
_entity_poly.type
_entity_poly.pdbx_seq_one_letter_code
_entity_poly.pdbx_strand_id
1 'polypeptide(L)'
;MIADFPNLFTSSGRGAPSDLAKMIPHVEQHVKWATKYLEYLRTHHINMLESTLEAENTWVKHANDVVENTLFRTSKSIYNGANIHEKPRICIHYIGGFDIYMEKCEKIAINDYEGSHLMK
;
A
#
# COMPACT_ATOMS: atom_id res chain seq x y z
N MET A 1 1.37 0.00 -4.82
CA MET A 1 1.32 0.26 -6.27
C MET A 1 -0.05 -0.19 -6.76
N ILE A 2 -0.46 0.21 -7.97
CA ILE A 2 -1.83 0.06 -8.47
C ILE A 2 -1.75 -0.68 -9.81
N ALA A 3 -2.62 -1.65 -10.04
CA ALA A 3 -2.74 -2.34 -11.33
C ALA A 3 -3.16 -1.36 -12.43
N ASP A 4 -2.72 -1.56 -13.67
CA ASP A 4 -2.93 -0.67 -14.82
C ASP A 4 -2.21 0.70 -14.73
N PHE A 5 -1.36 0.90 -13.72
CA PHE A 5 -0.52 2.10 -13.55
C PHE A 5 0.97 1.73 -13.42
N PRO A 6 1.63 1.31 -14.52
CA PRO A 6 3.02 0.88 -14.48
C PRO A 6 3.97 1.98 -13.99
N ASN A 7 4.98 1.58 -13.22
CA ASN A 7 6.01 2.47 -12.65
C ASN A 7 5.47 3.60 -11.74
N LEU A 8 4.18 3.59 -11.37
CA LEU A 8 3.60 4.56 -10.45
C LEU A 8 3.77 4.11 -9.00
N PHE A 9 4.56 4.86 -8.23
CA PHE A 9 4.67 4.71 -6.79
C PHE A 9 3.97 5.88 -6.06
N THR A 10 3.10 5.56 -5.09
CA THR A 10 2.39 6.54 -4.28
C THR A 10 2.88 6.47 -2.83
N SER A 11 3.49 7.56 -2.34
CA SER A 11 3.87 7.68 -0.93
C SER A 11 2.68 8.10 -0.08
N SER A 12 2.50 7.43 1.06
CA SER A 12 1.46 7.71 2.06
C SER A 12 0.05 7.76 1.46
N GLY A 13 -0.18 6.91 0.46
CA GLY A 13 -1.44 6.82 -0.25
C GLY A 13 -2.47 5.94 0.48
N ARG A 14 -3.59 5.72 -0.21
CA ARG A 14 -4.63 4.79 0.24
C ARG A 14 -4.03 3.39 0.40
N GLY A 15 -4.48 2.67 1.43
CA GLY A 15 -3.98 1.32 1.72
C GLY A 15 -2.61 1.27 2.38
N ALA A 16 -1.97 2.42 2.68
CA ALA A 16 -0.86 2.53 3.60
C ALA A 16 -1.34 3.02 4.99
N PRO A 17 -0.54 2.91 6.06
CA PRO A 17 -0.91 3.42 7.38
C PRO A 17 -1.20 4.93 7.41
N SER A 18 -0.46 5.71 6.62
CA SER A 18 -0.59 7.17 6.50
C SER A 18 -0.68 7.87 7.86
N ASP A 19 -1.74 8.64 8.10
CA ASP A 19 -1.91 9.48 9.28
C ASP A 19 -2.14 8.66 10.57
N LEU A 20 -2.36 7.34 10.44
CA LEU A 20 -2.45 6.42 11.58
C LEU A 20 -1.06 5.96 12.07
N ALA A 21 0.01 6.28 11.35
CA ALA A 21 1.38 6.10 11.78
C ALA A 21 2.04 7.44 12.15
N LYS A 22 3.22 7.38 12.78
CA LYS A 22 4.06 8.57 12.91
C LYS A 22 4.51 8.99 11.50
N MET A 23 4.07 10.17 11.07
CA MET A 23 4.24 10.64 9.69
C MET A 23 5.69 10.62 9.19
N ILE A 24 6.65 11.07 10.02
CA ILE A 24 8.06 11.13 9.62
C ILE A 24 8.64 9.71 9.37
N PRO A 25 8.60 8.77 10.35
CA PRO A 25 9.02 7.39 10.11
C PRO A 25 8.32 6.72 8.91
N HIS A 26 7.03 7.01 8.73
CA HIS A 26 6.26 6.42 7.64
C HIS A 26 6.74 6.92 6.26
N VAL A 27 6.94 8.23 6.11
CA VAL A 27 7.47 8.81 4.87
C VAL A 27 8.91 8.32 4.61
N GLU A 28 9.75 8.26 5.65
CA GLU A 28 11.10 7.70 5.50
C GLU A 28 11.08 6.25 5.01
N GLN A 29 10.20 5.42 5.56
CA GLN A 29 10.09 4.03 5.15
C GLN A 29 9.64 3.90 3.69
N HIS A 30 8.65 4.70 3.26
CA HIS A 30 8.23 4.72 1.86
C HIS A 30 9.31 5.20 0.91
N VAL A 31 10.06 6.25 1.27
CA VAL A 31 11.18 6.71 0.45
C VAL A 31 12.26 5.64 0.36
N LYS A 32 12.62 4.99 1.48
CA LYS A 32 13.60 3.89 1.49
C LYS A 32 13.16 2.73 0.62
N TRP A 33 11.89 2.33 0.70
CA TRP A 33 11.33 1.28 -0.13
C TRP A 33 11.30 1.69 -1.62
N ALA A 34 10.90 2.94 -1.89
CA ALA A 34 10.90 3.51 -3.23
C ALA A 34 12.29 3.48 -3.88
N THR A 35 13.33 3.89 -3.14
CA THR A 35 14.70 3.89 -3.64
C THR A 35 15.23 2.47 -3.89
N LYS A 36 14.91 1.51 -3.00
CA LYS A 36 15.29 0.10 -3.18
C LYS A 36 14.67 -0.50 -4.46
N TYR A 37 13.39 -0.21 -4.75
CA TYR A 37 12.78 -0.72 -5.99
C TYR A 37 13.37 -0.08 -7.22
N LEU A 38 13.61 1.23 -7.22
CA LEU A 38 14.24 1.91 -8.36
C LEU A 38 15.64 1.35 -8.64
N GLU A 39 16.42 1.09 -7.60
CA GLU A 39 17.73 0.44 -7.71
C GLU A 39 17.63 -0.98 -8.26
N TYR A 40 16.64 -1.76 -7.80
CA TYR A 40 16.39 -3.10 -8.33
C TYR A 40 16.07 -3.08 -9.83
N LEU A 41 15.14 -2.22 -10.27
CA LEU A 41 14.78 -2.10 -11.69
C LEU A 41 15.99 -1.76 -12.55
N ARG A 42 16.79 -0.79 -12.08
CA ARG A 42 17.98 -0.31 -12.79
C ARG A 42 19.06 -1.40 -12.88
N THR A 43 19.25 -2.18 -11.83
CA THR A 43 20.25 -3.26 -11.75
C THR A 43 19.88 -4.45 -12.63
N HIS A 44 18.58 -4.76 -12.75
CA HIS A 44 18.08 -5.91 -13.50
C HIS A 44 17.65 -5.58 -14.94
N HIS A 45 17.85 -4.33 -15.37
CA HIS A 45 17.43 -3.81 -16.68
C HIS A 45 15.92 -4.00 -16.93
N ILE A 46 15.10 -3.75 -15.90
CA ILE A 46 13.65 -3.82 -15.97
C ILE A 46 13.14 -2.41 -16.26
N ASN A 47 12.41 -2.25 -17.36
CA ASN A 47 11.86 -0.96 -17.79
C ASN A 47 10.45 -0.72 -17.24
N MET A 48 9.75 -1.79 -16.84
CA MET A 48 8.40 -1.70 -16.30
C MET A 48 8.20 -2.68 -15.15
N LEU A 49 7.69 -2.15 -14.03
CA LEU A 49 7.09 -2.91 -12.95
C LEU A 49 5.64 -2.48 -12.79
N GLU A 50 4.75 -3.46 -12.77
CA GLU A 50 3.32 -3.25 -12.61
C GLU A 50 2.74 -4.26 -11.63
N SER A 51 1.95 -3.81 -10.65
CA SER A 51 1.26 -4.73 -9.74
C SER A 51 0.20 -5.52 -10.48
N THR A 52 0.08 -6.82 -10.21
CA THR A 52 -1.00 -7.62 -10.77
C THR A 52 -2.34 -7.23 -10.11
N LEU A 53 -3.43 -7.35 -10.87
CA LEU A 53 -4.77 -7.12 -10.34
C LEU A 53 -5.11 -8.07 -9.17
N GLU A 54 -4.57 -9.29 -9.19
CA GLU A 54 -4.72 -10.25 -8.10
C GLU A 54 -4.03 -9.79 -6.81
N ALA A 55 -2.80 -9.27 -6.92
CA ALA A 55 -2.06 -8.73 -5.79
C ALA A 55 -2.76 -7.51 -5.18
N GLU A 56 -3.27 -6.60 -6.04
CA GLU A 56 -4.07 -5.46 -5.60
C GLU A 56 -5.33 -5.91 -4.86
N ASN A 57 -6.13 -6.79 -5.44
CA ASN A 57 -7.36 -7.30 -4.83
C ASN A 57 -7.08 -8.03 -3.51
N THR A 58 -5.99 -8.80 -3.44
CA THR A 58 -5.56 -9.48 -2.21
C THR A 58 -5.18 -8.48 -1.13
N TRP A 59 -4.47 -7.41 -1.48
CA TRP A 59 -4.14 -6.33 -0.55
C TRP A 59 -5.39 -5.60 -0.04
N VAL A 60 -6.31 -5.24 -0.94
CA VAL A 60 -7.57 -4.58 -0.60
C VAL A 60 -8.40 -5.45 0.33
N LYS A 61 -8.53 -6.75 0.04
CA LYS A 61 -9.23 -7.70 0.90
C LYS A 61 -8.59 -7.76 2.28
N HIS A 62 -7.28 -7.98 2.35
CA HIS A 62 -6.54 -8.01 3.63
C HIS A 62 -6.75 -6.74 4.46
N ALA A 63 -6.65 -5.55 3.82
CA ALA A 63 -6.86 -4.28 4.51
C ALA A 63 -8.29 -4.15 5.05
N ASN A 64 -9.30 -4.62 4.32
CA ASN A 64 -10.69 -4.63 4.77
C ASN A 64 -10.93 -5.64 5.91
N ASP A 65 -10.35 -6.84 5.82
CA ASP A 65 -10.48 -7.90 6.82
C ASP A 65 -9.91 -7.42 8.18
N VAL A 66 -8.80 -6.69 8.16
CA VAL A 66 -8.20 -6.09 9.35
C VAL A 66 -9.12 -5.05 10.01
N VAL A 67 -9.99 -4.39 9.23
CA VAL A 67 -10.92 -3.36 9.72
C VAL A 67 -12.23 -3.97 10.25
N GLU A 68 -12.65 -5.12 9.71
CA GLU A 68 -13.96 -5.75 9.90
C GLU A 68 -14.43 -5.79 11.36
N ASN A 69 -13.53 -6.10 12.30
CA ASN A 69 -13.83 -6.29 13.72
C ASN A 69 -13.39 -5.12 14.62
N THR A 70 -13.25 -3.93 14.04
CA THR A 70 -12.81 -2.72 14.76
C THR A 70 -13.86 -1.61 14.77
N LEU A 71 -13.74 -0.67 15.71
CA LEU A 71 -14.59 0.51 15.76
C LEU A 71 -14.41 1.44 14.54
N PHE A 72 -13.32 1.30 13.76
CA PHE A 72 -13.15 2.08 12.53
C PHE A 72 -14.26 1.80 11.52
N ARG A 73 -14.80 0.57 11.49
CA ARG A 73 -15.92 0.20 10.61
C ARG A 73 -17.21 0.93 10.97
N THR A 74 -17.49 1.10 12.26
CA THR A 74 -18.77 1.62 12.76
C THR A 74 -18.76 3.13 13.04
N SER A 75 -17.58 3.74 13.19
CA SER A 75 -17.43 5.18 13.40
C SER A 75 -17.90 6.00 12.19
N LYS A 76 -18.17 7.30 12.36
CA LYS A 76 -18.27 8.24 11.23
C LYS A 76 -17.05 9.15 11.29
N SER A 77 -16.05 8.91 10.45
CA SER A 77 -14.81 9.68 10.45
C SER A 77 -14.27 9.94 9.04
N ILE A 78 -13.29 10.85 8.93
CA ILE A 78 -12.55 11.06 7.68
C ILE A 78 -11.88 9.76 7.19
N TYR A 79 -11.52 8.86 8.11
CA TYR A 79 -10.81 7.61 7.82
C TYR A 79 -11.67 6.57 7.12
N ASN A 80 -13.00 6.68 7.21
CA ASN A 80 -13.92 5.85 6.45
C ASN A 80 -14.77 6.63 5.45
N GLY A 81 -14.26 7.79 5.01
CA GLY A 81 -14.90 8.62 3.99
C GLY A 81 -16.18 9.30 4.45
N ALA A 82 -16.46 9.33 5.76
CA ALA A 82 -17.73 9.81 6.26
C ALA A 82 -17.97 11.31 6.10
N ASN A 83 -16.89 12.06 5.86
CA ASN A 83 -16.87 13.48 5.63
C ASN A 83 -17.52 13.91 4.31
N ILE A 84 -17.75 12.99 3.37
CA ILE A 84 -18.41 13.28 2.08
C ILE A 84 -19.60 12.34 1.92
N HIS A 85 -20.79 12.89 1.75
CA HIS A 85 -22.05 12.13 1.79
C HIS A 85 -22.11 11.06 0.69
N GLU A 86 -21.72 11.43 -0.54
CA GLU A 86 -21.77 10.57 -1.72
C GLU A 86 -20.61 9.56 -1.81
N LYS A 87 -19.62 9.62 -0.90
CA LYS A 87 -18.49 8.71 -0.96
C LYS A 87 -18.80 7.36 -0.32
N PRO A 88 -18.27 6.26 -0.90
CA PRO A 88 -18.29 4.95 -0.28
C PRO A 88 -17.70 4.98 1.13
N ARG A 89 -18.30 4.22 2.05
CA ARG A 89 -17.85 4.07 3.43
C ARG A 89 -16.83 2.95 3.54
N ILE A 90 -15.58 3.24 3.18
CA ILE A 90 -14.47 2.29 3.15
C ILE A 90 -13.31 2.89 3.95
N CYS A 91 -12.64 2.06 4.76
CA CYS A 91 -11.45 2.50 5.48
C CYS A 91 -10.32 2.75 4.49
N ILE A 92 -9.78 3.98 4.49
CA ILE A 92 -8.83 4.43 3.46
C ILE A 92 -7.37 4.13 3.82
N HIS A 93 -7.10 3.85 5.09
CA HIS A 93 -5.76 3.59 5.63
C HIS A 93 -5.65 2.14 6.08
N TYR A 94 -4.44 1.59 5.99
CA TYR A 94 -4.14 0.30 6.58
C TYR A 94 -4.01 0.41 8.10
N ILE A 95 -4.91 -0.24 8.84
CA ILE A 95 -4.94 -0.13 10.31
C ILE A 95 -4.25 -1.30 11.03
N GLY A 96 -3.64 -2.23 10.29
CA GLY A 96 -3.06 -3.46 10.83
C GLY A 96 -1.71 -3.31 11.52
N GLY A 97 -1.30 -2.07 11.85
CA GLY A 97 -0.03 -1.76 12.48
C GLY A 97 1.10 -1.45 11.48
N PHE A 98 1.94 -0.47 11.84
CA PHE A 98 3.05 -0.03 11.00
C PHE A 98 4.14 -1.10 10.85
N ASP A 99 4.45 -1.85 11.91
CA ASP A 99 5.47 -2.91 11.87
C ASP A 99 5.06 -4.04 10.92
N ILE A 100 3.81 -4.50 10.99
CA ILE A 100 3.26 -5.52 10.08
C ILE A 100 3.25 -5.02 8.64
N TYR A 101 2.96 -3.73 8.41
CA TYR A 101 3.06 -3.13 7.09
C TYR A 101 4.49 -3.17 6.55
N MET A 102 5.48 -2.76 7.36
CA MET A 102 6.89 -2.82 6.99
C MET A 102 7.35 -4.24 6.67
N GLU A 103 6.97 -5.22 7.48
CA GLU A 103 7.27 -6.63 7.22
C GLU A 103 6.72 -7.12 5.88
N LYS A 104 5.48 -6.74 5.53
CA LYS A 104 4.89 -7.08 4.23
C LYS A 104 5.64 -6.41 3.09
N CYS A 105 6.00 -5.13 3.21
CA CYS A 105 6.80 -4.43 2.22
C CYS A 105 8.18 -5.07 2.00
N GLU A 106 8.87 -5.48 3.08
CA GLU A 106 10.19 -6.10 2.97
C GLU A 106 10.10 -7.52 2.38
N LYS A 107 9.07 -8.30 2.74
CA LYS A 107 8.80 -9.61 2.12
C LYS A 107 8.64 -9.50 0.61
N ILE A 108 7.84 -8.53 0.15
CA ILE A 108 7.67 -8.27 -1.29
C ILE A 108 9.01 -7.95 -1.95
N ALA A 109 9.82 -7.08 -1.34
CA ALA A 109 11.10 -6.68 -1.91
C ALA A 109 12.14 -7.83 -1.96
N ILE A 110 12.17 -8.70 -0.94
CA ILE A 110 13.08 -9.85 -0.90
C ILE A 110 12.64 -10.94 -1.88
N ASN A 111 11.34 -11.07 -2.14
CA ASN A 111 10.76 -12.02 -3.09
C ASN A 111 10.65 -11.43 -4.51
N ASP A 112 11.64 -10.68 -4.96
CA ASP A 112 11.71 -10.12 -6.32
C ASP A 112 10.45 -9.34 -6.75
N TYR A 113 9.90 -8.55 -5.82
CA TYR A 113 8.66 -7.78 -6.03
C TYR A 113 7.44 -8.65 -6.37
N GLU A 114 7.27 -9.74 -5.61
CA GLU A 114 6.14 -10.67 -5.73
C GLU A 114 4.80 -9.94 -5.90
N GLY A 115 3.92 -10.50 -6.75
CA GLY A 115 2.66 -9.85 -7.10
C GLY A 115 2.81 -8.72 -8.12
N SER A 116 3.92 -8.67 -8.87
CA SER A 116 4.14 -7.72 -9.96
C SER A 116 4.54 -8.42 -11.27
N HIS A 117 4.14 -7.84 -12.40
CA HIS A 117 4.72 -8.09 -13.71
C HIS A 117 6.00 -7.26 -13.87
N LEU A 118 7.09 -7.91 -14.29
CA LEU A 118 8.37 -7.29 -14.57
C LEU A 118 8.68 -7.45 -16.06
N MET A 119 8.87 -6.34 -16.76
CA MET A 119 9.18 -6.34 -18.20
C MET A 119 10.45 -5.54 -18.48
N LYS A 120 11.32 -6.13 -19.32
CA LYS A 120 12.49 -5.46 -19.88
C LYS A 120 12.08 -4.60 -21.07
#